data_AF-A0A4D4KZT5-F1
#
_entry.id   AF-A0A4D4KZT5-F1
#
_cell.length_a   1.000
_cell.length_b   1.000
_cell.length_c   1.000
_cell.angle_alpha   90.00
_cell.angle_beta   90.00
_cell.angle_gamma   90.00
#
_symmetry.space_group_name_H-M   'P 1'
#
loop_
_entity.id
_entity.type
_entity.pdbx_description
1 polymer ?
#
loop_
_entity_poly.entity_id
_entity_poly.type
_entity_poly.pdbx_seq_one_letter_code
_entity_poly.pdbx_strand_id
1 'polypeptide(L)'
;MLQEIQGPGISARGASFAGVGMYVQLGRGQDYAWSATTSAQDITDTYAVELCSPDGSAPAKDSTYYRYRGACVPMDKLERRNAWKPTLADSTAAGSYRMQVYRTKYGLVTHRATVGGKPVAYTVLRSTYRHEADSIIGFQMLNDPGYVTDAASFQSAAQHINYTFNWFYADSRQTGYYNSGLNPVRAADVDPSLPVKAETPYEWRDFDPKDNTAATTPPSEHPQSIDQDYYISWNNKLAKDYSAAGFGNGSVHRGNLLDDRVRALVRKGGVTRSALTRAMAEAAVTDLRGEDVLPELLKVVRSKPIDDPQLATAVQQLESWQSAGSQRHETSAGSHTYGHADAVRIMDAWWPLLVEAEFKSGLGDGLYDALRANLTVDEAPSAGHGPTGSHAGSSFQYGWWSYVDKDLRTVLGEDVKGPLARPYCGDGQLSACRDALLTSLKTAVGKTAAQVYPGDDNCSAGDQWCADAIIHRPVGGLTHDKISWQNRPTFQQVVEFPAHR
;
A
#
# COMPACT_ATOMS: atom_id res chain seq x y z
N MET A 1 -15.71 -4.00 -13.72
CA MET A 1 -16.57 -4.23 -14.90
C MET A 1 -16.09 -3.30 -16.01
N LEU A 2 -15.98 -3.80 -17.25
CA LEU A 2 -15.73 -2.93 -18.41
C LEU A 2 -17.06 -2.35 -18.89
N GLN A 3 -17.06 -1.08 -19.26
CA GLN A 3 -18.26 -0.35 -19.65
C GLN A 3 -17.95 0.75 -20.65
N GLU A 4 -18.95 1.03 -21.49
CA GLU A 4 -18.99 2.14 -22.42
C GLU A 4 -20.35 2.82 -22.25
N ILE A 5 -20.33 4.13 -21.96
CA ILE A 5 -21.52 4.91 -21.63
C ILE A 5 -21.56 6.11 -22.57
N GLN A 6 -22.66 6.23 -23.31
CA GLN A 6 -22.86 7.25 -24.34
C GLN A 6 -24.24 7.91 -24.14
N GLY A 7 -24.28 9.24 -24.09
CA GLY A 7 -25.52 10.01 -23.94
C GLY A 7 -25.25 11.52 -23.84
N PRO A 8 -26.31 12.35 -23.74
CA PRO A 8 -26.14 13.78 -23.49
C PRO A 8 -25.35 14.03 -22.20
N GLY A 9 -24.22 14.76 -22.28
CA GLY A 9 -23.36 15.05 -21.13
C GLY A 9 -22.53 13.86 -20.62
N ILE A 10 -22.44 12.75 -21.37
CA ILE A 10 -21.60 11.61 -21.01
C ILE A 10 -21.10 10.85 -22.25
N SER A 11 -19.78 10.64 -22.33
CA SER A 11 -19.16 9.87 -23.41
C SER A 11 -17.86 9.28 -22.90
N ALA A 12 -17.93 8.10 -22.30
CA ALA A 12 -16.80 7.48 -21.62
C ALA A 12 -16.71 5.97 -21.87
N ARG A 13 -15.48 5.46 -21.92
CA ARG A 13 -15.18 4.02 -22.00
C ARG A 13 -14.06 3.66 -21.04
N GLY A 14 -14.23 2.56 -20.32
CA GLY A 14 -13.20 2.06 -19.39
C GLY A 14 -13.72 1.05 -18.40
N ALA A 15 -13.22 1.12 -17.16
CA ALA A 15 -13.58 0.24 -16.07
C ALA A 15 -14.26 0.99 -14.91
N SER A 16 -15.15 0.27 -14.22
CA SER A 16 -15.65 0.60 -12.88
C SER A 16 -15.37 -0.51 -11.89
N PHE A 17 -15.26 -0.14 -10.62
CA PHE A 17 -15.28 -1.08 -9.51
C PHE A 17 -16.68 -1.71 -9.37
N ALA A 18 -16.72 -2.98 -8.98
CA ALA A 18 -17.98 -3.68 -8.77
C ALA A 18 -18.84 -2.97 -7.71
N GLY A 19 -20.14 -2.79 -7.98
CA GLY A 19 -21.08 -2.14 -7.06
C GLY A 19 -21.15 -0.61 -7.15
N VAL A 20 -20.26 0.06 -7.89
CA VAL A 20 -20.25 1.53 -8.09
C VAL A 20 -20.18 1.93 -9.57
N GLY A 21 -20.74 1.08 -10.45
CA GLY A 21 -20.68 1.22 -11.91
C GLY A 21 -21.58 2.29 -12.52
N MET A 22 -21.91 3.37 -11.81
CA MET A 22 -22.71 4.46 -12.36
C MET A 22 -21.94 5.25 -13.44
N TYR A 23 -20.61 5.33 -13.30
CA TYR A 23 -19.70 6.07 -14.18
C TYR A 23 -18.40 5.31 -14.39
N VAL A 24 -17.67 5.62 -15.47
CA VAL A 24 -16.30 5.12 -15.69
C VAL A 24 -15.37 5.77 -14.67
N GLN A 25 -14.64 4.95 -13.92
CA GLN A 25 -13.71 5.42 -12.89
C GLN A 25 -12.27 5.39 -13.38
N LEU A 26 -11.92 4.47 -14.27
CA LEU A 26 -10.62 4.39 -14.94
C LEU A 26 -10.88 4.25 -16.43
N GLY A 27 -10.50 5.22 -17.25
CA GLY A 27 -10.83 5.14 -18.67
C GLY A 27 -10.48 6.35 -19.49
N ARG A 28 -11.28 6.59 -20.52
CA ARG A 28 -11.13 7.69 -21.46
C ARG A 28 -12.46 8.28 -21.90
N GLY A 29 -12.41 9.58 -22.19
CA GLY A 29 -13.43 10.30 -22.93
C GLY A 29 -13.15 10.29 -24.43
N GLN A 30 -13.59 11.35 -25.11
CA GLN A 30 -13.44 11.50 -26.55
C GLN A 30 -11.97 11.72 -26.96
N ASP A 31 -11.28 12.64 -26.29
CA ASP A 31 -9.93 13.14 -26.59
C ASP A 31 -9.02 13.26 -25.36
N TYR A 32 -9.46 12.73 -24.20
CA TYR A 32 -8.69 12.68 -22.96
C TYR A 32 -8.84 11.34 -22.26
N ALA A 33 -7.92 11.02 -21.36
CA ALA A 33 -7.98 9.84 -20.51
C ALA A 33 -7.64 10.15 -19.07
N TRP A 34 -8.12 9.28 -18.18
CA TRP A 34 -7.80 9.34 -16.77
C TRP A 34 -7.57 7.96 -16.15
N SER A 35 -6.74 7.94 -15.13
CA SER A 35 -6.48 6.78 -14.30
C SER A 35 -6.28 7.21 -12.85
N ALA A 36 -6.35 6.25 -11.94
CA ALA A 36 -6.17 6.50 -10.52
C ALA A 36 -5.33 5.41 -9.86
N THR A 37 -4.61 5.79 -8.81
CA THR A 37 -3.97 4.87 -7.86
C THR A 37 -4.34 5.26 -6.44
N THR A 38 -4.47 4.29 -5.54
CA THR A 38 -4.65 4.58 -4.11
C THR A 38 -3.47 5.41 -3.63
N SER A 39 -3.74 6.54 -2.99
CA SER A 39 -2.70 7.45 -2.52
C SER A 39 -2.37 7.28 -1.04
N ALA A 40 -3.26 6.61 -0.30
CA ALA A 40 -3.08 6.26 1.10
C ALA A 40 -2.75 7.47 2.01
N GLN A 41 -3.11 8.70 1.61
CA GLN A 41 -3.06 9.83 2.54
C GLN A 41 -4.13 9.67 3.61
N ASP A 42 -3.89 10.37 4.72
CA ASP A 42 -4.63 10.13 5.94
C ASP A 42 -5.94 10.93 6.00
N ILE A 43 -7.05 10.20 5.88
CA ILE A 43 -8.43 10.68 6.07
C ILE A 43 -9.13 10.01 7.27
N THR A 44 -8.38 9.29 8.10
CA THR A 44 -8.93 8.45 9.16
C THR A 44 -8.09 8.56 10.42
N ASP A 45 -8.64 9.21 11.45
CA ASP A 45 -7.94 9.37 12.72
C ASP A 45 -8.46 8.36 13.75
N THR A 46 -7.54 7.88 14.59
CA THR A 46 -7.91 7.10 15.77
C THR A 46 -8.02 8.01 16.98
N TYR A 47 -9.17 8.05 17.63
CA TYR A 47 -9.37 8.80 18.88
C TYR A 47 -9.45 7.87 20.09
N ALA A 48 -8.70 8.18 21.15
CA ALA A 48 -8.80 7.58 22.46
C ALA A 48 -9.85 8.34 23.31
N VAL A 49 -11.03 7.74 23.49
CA VAL A 49 -12.10 8.30 24.32
C VAL A 49 -12.04 7.73 25.74
N GLU A 50 -12.06 8.61 26.77
CA GLU A 50 -12.14 8.17 28.17
C GLU A 50 -13.53 7.57 28.44
N LEU A 51 -13.57 6.36 29.00
CA LEU A 51 -14.82 5.72 29.40
C LEU A 51 -15.30 6.25 30.74
N CYS A 52 -16.61 6.30 30.91
CA CYS A 52 -17.23 6.80 32.14
C CYS A 52 -18.45 5.96 32.52
N SER A 53 -18.95 6.18 33.73
CA SER A 53 -20.24 5.65 34.18
C SER A 53 -21.17 6.82 34.51
N PRO A 54 -22.42 6.81 34.02
CA PRO A 54 -23.36 7.92 34.23
C PRO A 54 -23.80 8.06 35.69
N ASP A 55 -23.70 6.98 36.48
CA ASP A 55 -24.04 6.91 37.91
C ASP A 55 -22.86 7.28 38.84
N GLY A 56 -21.70 7.62 38.28
CA GLY A 56 -20.49 7.96 39.03
C GLY A 56 -19.70 6.76 39.57
N SER A 57 -20.11 5.53 39.28
CA SER A 57 -19.31 4.33 39.57
C SER A 57 -17.98 4.34 38.80
N ALA A 58 -17.01 3.53 39.27
CA ALA A 58 -15.73 3.40 38.58
C ALA A 58 -15.95 2.79 37.18
N PRO A 59 -15.49 3.45 36.09
CA PRO A 59 -15.62 2.90 34.75
C PRO A 59 -14.73 1.66 34.57
N ALA A 60 -15.13 0.80 33.64
CA ALA A 60 -14.40 -0.39 33.24
C ALA A 60 -14.18 -0.40 31.71
N LYS A 61 -13.36 -1.32 31.20
CA LYS A 61 -13.05 -1.41 29.76
C LYS A 61 -14.29 -1.73 28.91
N ASP A 62 -15.30 -2.36 29.49
CA ASP A 62 -16.56 -2.72 28.86
C ASP A 62 -17.67 -1.66 29.05
N SER A 63 -17.38 -0.55 29.73
CA SER A 63 -18.32 0.57 29.85
C SER A 63 -18.76 1.09 28.49
N THR A 64 -20.07 1.34 28.38
CA THR A 64 -20.78 1.77 27.16
C THR A 64 -21.13 3.26 27.17
N TYR A 65 -20.51 4.02 28.07
CA TYR A 65 -20.56 5.47 28.13
C TYR A 65 -19.14 6.03 28.03
N TYR A 66 -19.01 7.24 27.51
CA TYR A 66 -17.72 7.90 27.33
C TYR A 66 -17.83 9.40 27.57
N ARG A 67 -16.68 10.03 27.87
CA ARG A 67 -16.59 11.48 28.04
C ARG A 67 -16.60 12.17 26.69
N TYR A 68 -17.54 13.09 26.51
CA TYR A 68 -17.63 13.97 25.35
C TYR A 68 -17.82 15.41 25.84
N ARG A 69 -16.83 16.27 25.60
CA ARG A 69 -16.83 17.70 25.98
C ARG A 69 -17.31 17.92 27.43
N GLY A 70 -16.77 17.12 28.36
CA GLY A 70 -17.07 17.16 29.79
C GLY A 70 -18.26 16.29 30.26
N ALA A 71 -19.21 15.97 29.37
CA ALA A 71 -20.37 15.15 29.71
C ALA A 71 -20.09 13.65 29.59
N CYS A 72 -20.69 12.83 30.45
CA CYS A 72 -20.71 11.37 30.28
C CYS A 72 -21.93 10.98 29.46
N VAL A 73 -21.73 10.52 28.22
CA VAL A 73 -22.81 10.24 27.27
C VAL A 73 -22.79 8.78 26.82
N PRO A 74 -23.95 8.18 26.49
CA PRO A 74 -24.00 6.80 26.01
C PRO A 74 -23.36 6.67 24.62
N MET A 75 -22.81 5.50 24.34
CA MET A 75 -22.44 5.10 22.99
C MET A 75 -23.68 4.65 22.21
N ASP A 76 -23.71 4.94 20.91
CA ASP A 76 -24.73 4.38 20.02
C ASP A 76 -24.43 2.90 19.79
N LYS A 77 -25.38 2.03 20.15
CA LYS A 77 -25.28 0.59 19.87
C LYS A 77 -25.81 0.30 18.46
N LEU A 78 -24.92 -0.12 17.56
CA LEU A 78 -25.27 -0.56 16.22
C LEU A 78 -25.37 -2.09 16.20
N GLU A 79 -26.50 -2.62 15.75
CA GLU A 79 -26.73 -4.07 15.69
C GLU A 79 -27.20 -4.50 14.30
N ARG A 80 -26.63 -5.62 13.83
CA ARG A 80 -27.11 -6.32 12.63
C ARG A 80 -27.32 -7.79 12.96
N ARG A 81 -28.52 -8.30 12.70
CA ARG A 81 -28.79 -9.73 12.72
C ARG A 81 -28.62 -10.27 11.32
N ASN A 82 -27.72 -11.22 11.16
CA ASN A 82 -27.53 -11.98 9.94
C ASN A 82 -28.07 -13.38 10.16
N ALA A 83 -28.79 -13.90 9.18
CA ALA A 83 -29.30 -15.25 9.17
C ALA A 83 -29.14 -15.82 7.77
N TRP A 84 -28.84 -17.11 7.69
CA TRP A 84 -28.69 -17.84 6.44
C TRP A 84 -29.40 -19.18 6.52
N LYS A 85 -29.66 -19.74 5.34
CA LYS A 85 -30.23 -21.07 5.15
C LYS A 85 -29.43 -21.75 4.03
N PRO A 86 -29.40 -23.09 4.00
CA PRO A 86 -28.79 -23.82 2.90
C PRO A 86 -29.35 -23.36 1.55
N THR A 87 -28.48 -23.32 0.54
CA THR A 87 -28.83 -23.07 -0.86
C THR A 87 -28.32 -24.22 -1.72
N LEU A 88 -28.66 -24.24 -3.02
CA LEU A 88 -28.08 -25.21 -3.95
C LEU A 88 -26.55 -25.05 -4.10
N ALA A 89 -26.04 -23.82 -3.92
CA ALA A 89 -24.62 -23.50 -4.08
C ALA A 89 -23.81 -23.61 -2.78
N ASP A 90 -24.49 -23.71 -1.62
CA ASP A 90 -23.86 -23.75 -0.29
C ASP A 90 -24.73 -24.54 0.68
N SER A 91 -24.23 -25.70 1.12
CA SER A 91 -24.93 -26.62 2.02
C SER A 91 -24.81 -26.27 3.51
N THR A 92 -24.20 -25.13 3.84
CA THR A 92 -24.06 -24.66 5.22
C THR A 92 -25.42 -24.66 5.94
N ALA A 93 -25.49 -25.38 7.06
CA ALA A 93 -26.71 -25.52 7.85
C ALA A 93 -27.26 -24.14 8.25
N ALA A 94 -28.59 -24.03 8.32
CA ALA A 94 -29.24 -22.77 8.66
C ALA A 94 -28.74 -22.25 10.02
N GLY A 95 -28.47 -20.95 10.08
CA GLY A 95 -27.87 -20.34 11.25
C GLY A 95 -28.12 -18.84 11.30
N SER A 96 -27.78 -18.24 12.43
CA SER A 96 -27.81 -16.79 12.59
C SER A 96 -26.77 -16.33 13.58
N TYR A 97 -26.34 -15.08 13.44
CA TYR A 97 -25.55 -14.39 14.45
C TYR A 97 -25.97 -12.92 14.55
N ARG A 98 -25.64 -12.29 15.67
CA ARG A 98 -25.80 -10.85 15.87
C ARG A 98 -24.42 -10.21 15.88
N MET A 99 -24.18 -9.30 14.94
CA MET A 99 -23.06 -8.37 15.02
C MET A 99 -23.48 -7.16 15.82
N GLN A 100 -22.61 -6.73 16.73
CA GLN A 100 -22.83 -5.56 17.56
C GLN A 100 -21.54 -4.74 17.59
N VAL A 101 -21.67 -3.44 17.32
CA VAL A 101 -20.59 -2.46 17.38
C VAL A 101 -21.09 -1.23 18.12
N TYR A 102 -20.21 -0.55 18.85
CA TYR A 102 -20.53 0.73 19.48
C TYR A 102 -19.94 1.88 18.69
N ARG A 103 -20.66 3.00 18.63
CA ARG A 103 -20.22 4.23 17.98
C ARG A 103 -20.24 5.39 18.98
N THR A 104 -19.23 6.24 18.92
CA THR A 104 -19.13 7.50 19.66
C THR A 104 -19.27 8.67 18.68
N LYS A 105 -19.23 9.91 19.18
CA LYS A 105 -19.08 11.11 18.33
C LYS A 105 -17.75 11.15 17.56
N TYR A 106 -16.77 10.34 17.95
CA TYR A 106 -15.47 10.17 17.27
C TYR A 106 -15.40 8.87 16.44
N GLY A 107 -16.55 8.28 16.08
CA GLY A 107 -16.60 7.14 15.17
C GLY A 107 -16.74 5.77 15.85
N LEU A 108 -16.42 4.70 15.12
CA LEU A 108 -16.66 3.33 15.56
C LEU A 108 -15.63 2.87 16.58
N VAL A 109 -16.07 2.28 17.68
CA VAL A 109 -15.17 1.63 18.65
C VAL A 109 -14.56 0.38 18.03
N THR A 110 -13.23 0.34 17.96
CA THR A 110 -12.48 -0.81 17.44
C THR A 110 -11.78 -1.59 18.55
N HIS A 111 -11.30 -0.91 19.59
CA HIS A 111 -10.55 -1.52 20.68
C HIS A 111 -10.90 -0.89 22.03
N ARG A 112 -10.63 -1.63 23.12
CA ARG A 112 -10.76 -1.17 24.50
C ARG A 112 -9.41 -1.34 25.20
N ALA A 113 -8.96 -0.32 25.92
CA ALA A 113 -7.63 -0.30 26.51
C ALA A 113 -7.62 0.47 27.84
N THR A 114 -6.43 0.67 28.37
CA THR A 114 -6.18 1.52 29.54
C THR A 114 -5.03 2.47 29.21
N VAL A 115 -5.20 3.75 29.50
CA VAL A 115 -4.14 4.77 29.37
C VAL A 115 -3.93 5.41 30.74
N GLY A 116 -2.73 5.28 31.30
CA GLY A 116 -2.43 5.80 32.65
C GLY A 116 -3.37 5.27 33.74
N GLY A 117 -3.81 4.01 33.65
CA GLY A 117 -4.77 3.41 34.58
C GLY A 117 -6.25 3.69 34.26
N LYS A 118 -6.56 4.65 33.36
CA LYS A 118 -7.94 4.97 33.00
C LYS A 118 -8.45 4.12 31.83
N PRO A 119 -9.66 3.51 31.93
CA PRO A 119 -10.25 2.80 30.80
C PRO A 119 -10.56 3.74 29.64
N VAL A 120 -10.15 3.35 28.43
CA VAL A 120 -10.41 4.08 27.19
C VAL A 120 -10.99 3.16 26.11
N ALA A 121 -11.71 3.72 25.16
CA ALA A 121 -11.95 3.07 23.88
C ALA A 121 -11.17 3.77 22.77
N TYR A 122 -10.55 3.00 21.89
CA TYR A 122 -10.06 3.53 20.62
C TYR A 122 -11.18 3.48 19.61
N THR A 123 -11.36 4.60 18.93
CA THR A 123 -12.41 4.83 17.95
C THR A 123 -11.80 5.27 16.63
N VAL A 124 -12.44 4.91 15.52
CA VAL A 124 -11.98 5.25 14.17
C VAL A 124 -12.94 6.25 13.56
N LEU A 125 -12.46 7.48 13.34
CA LEU A 125 -13.18 8.58 12.70
C LEU A 125 -12.69 8.74 11.26
N ARG A 126 -13.53 8.40 10.28
CA ARG A 126 -13.23 8.57 8.86
C ARG A 126 -13.96 9.79 8.32
N SER A 127 -13.25 10.71 7.67
CA SER A 127 -13.84 11.96 7.15
C SER A 127 -14.91 11.72 6.08
N THR A 128 -14.84 10.61 5.36
CA THR A 128 -15.82 10.23 4.33
C THR A 128 -17.02 9.43 4.85
N TYR A 129 -17.10 9.15 6.16
CA TYR A 129 -18.24 8.43 6.72
C TYR A 129 -19.55 9.23 6.54
N ARG A 130 -20.59 8.60 5.99
CA ARG A 130 -21.87 9.21 5.55
C ARG A 130 -21.79 10.07 4.29
N HIS A 131 -20.61 10.19 3.70
CA HIS A 131 -20.35 10.96 2.49
C HIS A 131 -19.93 10.05 1.32
N GLU A 132 -20.14 8.73 1.41
CA GLU A 132 -19.67 7.77 0.42
C GLU A 132 -20.25 8.03 -0.99
N ALA A 133 -21.44 8.61 -1.09
CA ALA A 133 -22.08 8.94 -2.36
C ALA A 133 -21.54 10.23 -3.01
N ASP A 134 -20.88 11.11 -2.26
CA ASP A 134 -20.54 12.47 -2.72
C ASP A 134 -19.56 12.44 -3.91
N SER A 135 -18.66 11.46 -3.94
CA SER A 135 -17.72 11.23 -5.06
C SER A 135 -18.39 10.97 -6.41
N ILE A 136 -19.68 10.62 -6.44
CA ILE A 136 -20.43 10.38 -7.69
C ILE A 136 -20.41 11.63 -8.57
N ILE A 137 -20.42 12.84 -7.98
CA ILE A 137 -20.36 14.10 -8.72
C ILE A 137 -19.03 14.24 -9.47
N GLY A 138 -17.91 14.00 -8.78
CA GLY A 138 -16.60 14.02 -9.44
C GLY A 138 -16.52 12.98 -10.56
N PHE A 139 -17.00 11.75 -10.34
CA PHE A 139 -17.03 10.73 -11.39
C PHE A 139 -17.92 11.13 -12.58
N GLN A 140 -19.09 11.72 -12.35
CA GLN A 140 -19.94 12.24 -13.40
C GLN A 140 -19.19 13.28 -14.24
N MET A 141 -18.54 14.24 -13.58
CA MET A 141 -17.79 15.31 -14.25
C MET A 141 -16.63 14.76 -15.09
N LEU A 142 -15.89 13.77 -14.58
CA LEU A 142 -14.84 13.08 -15.37
C LEU A 142 -15.38 12.42 -16.65
N ASN A 143 -16.63 12.00 -16.65
CA ASN A 143 -17.27 11.30 -17.77
C ASN A 143 -17.95 12.26 -18.78
N ASP A 144 -18.01 13.56 -18.46
CA ASP A 144 -18.63 14.59 -19.29
C ASP A 144 -17.57 15.30 -20.16
N PRO A 145 -17.54 15.04 -21.49
CA PRO A 145 -16.58 15.66 -22.40
C PRO A 145 -16.87 17.15 -22.68
N GLY A 146 -18.00 17.69 -22.20
CA GLY A 146 -18.32 19.11 -22.20
C GLY A 146 -17.83 19.83 -20.95
N TYR A 147 -17.53 19.09 -19.87
CA TYR A 147 -16.92 19.63 -18.65
C TYR A 147 -15.39 19.53 -18.69
N VAL A 148 -14.86 18.32 -18.97
CA VAL A 148 -13.40 18.11 -19.05
C VAL A 148 -12.91 18.50 -20.43
N THR A 149 -12.22 19.63 -20.51
CA THR A 149 -11.67 20.20 -21.76
C THR A 149 -10.17 20.42 -21.73
N ASP A 150 -9.54 20.21 -20.58
CA ASP A 150 -8.10 20.39 -20.32
C ASP A 150 -7.73 19.77 -18.95
N ALA A 151 -6.45 19.85 -18.59
CA ALA A 151 -5.98 19.34 -17.30
C ALA A 151 -6.58 20.11 -16.10
N ALA A 152 -6.85 21.41 -16.24
CA ALA A 152 -7.37 22.22 -15.14
C ALA A 152 -8.83 21.88 -14.79
N SER A 153 -9.69 21.75 -15.80
CA SER A 153 -11.07 21.25 -15.65
C SER A 153 -11.09 19.82 -15.11
N PHE A 154 -10.15 18.96 -15.53
CA PHE A 154 -9.97 17.65 -14.91
C PHE A 154 -9.65 17.73 -13.41
N GLN A 155 -8.69 18.57 -12.99
CA GLN A 155 -8.37 18.75 -11.57
C GLN A 155 -9.60 19.27 -10.80
N SER A 156 -10.38 20.18 -11.38
CA SER A 156 -11.62 20.66 -10.79
C SER A 156 -12.66 19.54 -10.61
N ALA A 157 -12.78 18.60 -11.56
CA ALA A 157 -13.63 17.42 -11.38
C ALA A 157 -13.12 16.51 -10.26
N ALA A 158 -11.80 16.27 -10.20
CA ALA A 158 -11.17 15.42 -9.19
C ALA A 158 -11.29 16.00 -7.76
N GLN A 159 -11.43 17.32 -7.60
CA GLN A 159 -11.72 17.98 -6.32
C GLN A 159 -13.05 17.52 -5.69
N HIS A 160 -14.01 17.07 -6.50
CA HIS A 160 -15.30 16.54 -6.02
C HIS A 160 -15.24 15.07 -5.62
N ILE A 161 -14.06 14.45 -5.63
CA ILE A 161 -13.87 13.05 -5.22
C ILE A 161 -13.31 13.05 -3.80
N ASN A 162 -14.08 12.54 -2.85
CA ASN A 162 -13.70 12.51 -1.44
C ASN A 162 -12.81 11.33 -1.04
N TYR A 163 -12.65 10.35 -1.92
CA TYR A 163 -11.77 9.21 -1.72
C TYR A 163 -10.30 9.55 -1.96
N THR A 164 -9.41 8.76 -1.36
CA THR A 164 -7.96 8.99 -1.38
C THR A 164 -7.29 8.37 -2.62
N PHE A 165 -7.31 9.11 -3.72
CA PHE A 165 -6.70 8.69 -4.98
C PHE A 165 -5.77 9.76 -5.57
N ASN A 166 -4.67 9.28 -6.16
CA ASN A 166 -3.90 10.07 -7.12
C ASN A 166 -4.59 9.92 -8.48
N TRP A 167 -5.09 11.01 -9.04
CA TRP A 167 -5.74 11.06 -10.34
C TRP A 167 -4.80 11.61 -11.39
N PHE A 168 -4.70 10.93 -12.52
CA PHE A 168 -3.83 11.29 -13.63
C PHE A 168 -4.68 11.57 -14.87
N TYR A 169 -4.30 12.60 -15.62
CA TYR A 169 -4.93 13.03 -16.86
C TYR A 169 -3.92 13.07 -18.00
N ALA A 170 -4.37 12.72 -19.20
CA ALA A 170 -3.63 12.97 -20.44
C ALA A 170 -4.59 13.22 -21.61
N ASP A 171 -4.32 14.26 -22.39
CA ASP A 171 -4.87 14.47 -23.73
C ASP A 171 -3.72 14.58 -24.76
N SER A 172 -3.95 15.19 -25.92
CA SER A 172 -2.92 15.40 -26.95
C SER A 172 -1.98 16.59 -26.70
N ARG A 173 -2.25 17.40 -25.68
CA ARG A 173 -1.58 18.69 -25.40
C ARG A 173 -0.97 18.76 -24.01
N GLN A 174 -1.61 18.14 -23.02
CA GLN A 174 -1.36 18.32 -21.60
C GLN A 174 -1.43 17.01 -20.83
N THR A 175 -0.71 17.00 -19.72
CA THR A 175 -0.83 15.98 -18.67
C THR A 175 -1.18 16.66 -17.35
N GLY A 176 -1.84 15.94 -16.46
CA GLY A 176 -2.27 16.50 -15.19
C GLY A 176 -2.28 15.48 -14.06
N TYR A 177 -2.11 15.98 -12.85
CA TYR A 177 -2.18 15.22 -11.61
C TYR A 177 -2.97 15.98 -10.55
N TYR A 178 -3.83 15.26 -9.81
CA TYR A 178 -4.49 15.77 -8.60
C TYR A 178 -4.64 14.67 -7.56
N ASN A 179 -4.30 14.95 -6.31
CA ASN A 179 -4.64 14.08 -5.19
C ASN A 179 -6.01 14.43 -4.62
N SER A 180 -7.01 13.56 -4.83
CA SER A 180 -8.35 13.75 -4.27
C SER A 180 -8.45 13.23 -2.83
N GLY A 181 -9.39 13.74 -2.04
CA GLY A 181 -9.65 13.28 -0.68
C GLY A 181 -10.36 14.33 0.18
N LEU A 182 -11.16 13.92 1.16
CA LEU A 182 -11.59 14.83 2.25
C LEU A 182 -10.53 14.83 3.35
N ASN A 183 -9.41 15.52 3.13
CA ASN A 183 -8.33 15.61 4.10
C ASN A 183 -8.75 16.56 5.25
N PRO A 184 -8.95 16.07 6.48
CA PRO A 184 -9.38 16.91 7.59
C PRO A 184 -8.26 17.87 8.02
N VAL A 185 -8.62 19.11 8.35
CA VAL A 185 -7.68 20.06 8.97
C VAL A 185 -7.54 19.70 10.45
N ARG A 186 -6.39 19.12 10.79
CA ARG A 186 -6.05 18.69 12.15
C ARG A 186 -5.53 19.85 13.00
N ALA A 187 -5.61 19.70 14.32
CA ALA A 187 -4.93 20.58 15.24
C ALA A 187 -3.40 20.46 15.06
N ALA A 188 -2.67 21.57 15.24
CA ALA A 188 -1.25 21.66 14.89
C ALA A 188 -0.34 20.69 15.66
N ASP A 189 -0.70 20.34 16.90
CA ASP A 189 0.10 19.49 17.78
C ASP A 189 -0.30 18.00 17.74
N VAL A 190 -1.11 17.60 16.75
CA VAL A 190 -1.51 16.20 16.57
C VAL A 190 -0.51 15.50 15.65
N ASP A 191 0.18 14.49 16.20
CA ASP A 191 0.95 13.54 15.41
C ASP A 191 0.01 12.52 14.76
N PRO A 192 -0.13 12.50 13.43
CA PRO A 192 -1.05 11.59 12.74
C PRO A 192 -0.60 10.12 12.83
N SER A 193 0.63 9.83 13.24
CA SER A 193 1.11 8.46 13.45
C SER A 193 0.66 7.85 14.79
N LEU A 194 -0.01 8.61 15.66
CA LEU A 194 -0.45 8.16 16.99
C LEU A 194 -1.95 8.38 17.22
N PRO A 195 -2.60 7.58 18.10
CA PRO A 195 -3.96 7.86 18.53
C PRO A 195 -4.10 9.25 19.19
N VAL A 196 -5.13 9.98 18.79
CA VAL A 196 -5.46 11.34 19.23
C VAL A 196 -6.28 11.29 20.52
N LYS A 197 -6.02 12.19 21.45
CA LYS A 197 -6.87 12.34 22.65
C LYS A 197 -8.21 12.97 22.28
N ALA A 198 -9.32 12.40 22.74
CA ALA A 198 -10.67 12.87 22.40
C ALA A 198 -11.12 14.12 23.20
N GLU A 199 -10.45 15.25 22.97
CA GLU A 199 -10.73 16.55 23.58
C GLU A 199 -10.82 17.66 22.53
N THR A 200 -11.63 18.69 22.79
CA THR A 200 -11.88 19.79 21.84
C THR A 200 -10.62 20.40 21.22
N PRO A 201 -9.50 20.61 21.95
CA PRO A 201 -8.27 21.16 21.34
C PRO A 201 -7.62 20.27 20.27
N TYR A 202 -7.95 18.98 20.23
CA TYR A 202 -7.39 17.98 19.29
C TYR A 202 -8.44 17.43 18.32
N GLU A 203 -9.68 17.93 18.38
CA GLU A 203 -10.69 17.65 17.35
C GLU A 203 -10.22 18.24 16.00
N TRP A 204 -10.71 17.67 14.90
CA TRP A 204 -10.59 18.34 13.60
C TRP A 204 -11.20 19.74 13.68
N ARG A 205 -10.62 20.70 12.95
CA ARG A 205 -11.14 22.06 12.92
C ARG A 205 -12.57 22.05 12.39
N ASP A 206 -13.46 22.78 13.06
CA ASP A 206 -14.89 22.88 12.74
C ASP A 206 -15.63 21.53 12.70
N PHE A 207 -15.17 20.54 13.49
CA PHE A 207 -15.80 19.23 13.54
C PHE A 207 -17.24 19.27 14.09
N ASP A 208 -18.18 18.83 13.25
CA ASP A 208 -19.57 18.54 13.63
C ASP A 208 -19.85 17.02 13.54
N PRO A 209 -19.96 16.32 14.69
CA PRO A 209 -20.23 14.90 14.71
C PRO A 209 -21.67 14.53 14.38
N LYS A 210 -22.60 15.49 14.26
CA LYS A 210 -23.98 15.22 13.84
C LYS A 210 -24.00 14.80 12.37
N ASP A 211 -23.33 15.60 11.53
CA ASP A 211 -23.30 15.43 10.08
C ASP A 211 -21.98 14.81 9.58
N ASN A 212 -20.99 14.62 10.48
CA ASN A 212 -19.65 14.10 10.17
C ASN A 212 -18.86 15.02 9.22
N THR A 213 -18.99 16.32 9.43
CA THR A 213 -18.29 17.34 8.65
C THR A 213 -17.18 17.96 9.47
N ALA A 214 -16.13 18.45 8.80
CA ALA A 214 -15.06 19.24 9.38
C ALA A 214 -14.51 20.17 8.29
N ALA A 215 -13.68 21.14 8.68
CA ALA A 215 -12.86 21.86 7.73
C ALA A 215 -11.91 20.88 7.02
N THR A 216 -11.80 21.02 5.70
CA THR A 216 -10.88 20.25 4.87
C THR A 216 -9.83 21.15 4.25
N THR A 217 -8.69 20.57 3.85
CA THR A 217 -7.62 21.32 3.19
C THR A 217 -8.13 21.92 1.88
N PRO A 218 -7.81 23.20 1.56
CA PRO A 218 -8.18 23.81 0.29
C PRO A 218 -7.44 23.13 -0.87
N PRO A 219 -7.94 23.21 -2.12
CA PRO A 219 -7.31 22.55 -3.28
C PRO A 219 -5.83 22.85 -3.46
N SER A 220 -5.34 24.03 -3.09
CA SER A 220 -3.91 24.41 -3.17
C SER A 220 -3.00 23.59 -2.26
N GLU A 221 -3.54 22.98 -1.20
CA GLU A 221 -2.80 22.11 -0.28
C GLU A 221 -2.86 20.62 -0.71
N HIS A 222 -3.66 20.29 -1.71
CA HIS A 222 -3.62 18.96 -2.33
C HIS A 222 -2.45 18.88 -3.30
N PRO A 223 -1.63 17.81 -3.25
CA PRO A 223 -0.64 17.53 -4.27
C PRO A 223 -1.26 17.56 -5.67
N GLN A 224 -0.74 18.43 -6.53
CA GLN A 224 -1.23 18.60 -7.89
C GLN A 224 -0.15 19.22 -8.78
N SER A 225 -0.22 18.93 -10.08
CA SER A 225 0.57 19.63 -11.09
C SER A 225 -0.06 19.45 -12.48
N ILE A 226 0.34 20.32 -13.40
CA ILE A 226 0.00 20.25 -14.83
C ILE A 226 1.32 20.29 -15.59
N ASP A 227 1.43 19.47 -16.63
CA ASP A 227 2.54 19.42 -17.57
C ASP A 227 3.91 19.14 -16.93
N GLN A 228 3.94 18.28 -15.91
CA GLN A 228 5.20 17.65 -15.49
C GLN A 228 5.70 16.72 -16.61
N ASP A 229 7.03 16.62 -16.78
CA ASP A 229 7.68 15.80 -17.82
C ASP A 229 7.06 14.39 -17.97
N TYR A 230 6.73 13.76 -16.85
CA TYR A 230 5.95 12.52 -16.79
C TYR A 230 5.39 12.30 -15.37
N TYR A 231 4.41 11.42 -15.26
CA TYR A 231 3.88 10.94 -13.99
C TYR A 231 4.05 9.43 -13.89
N ILE A 232 4.55 8.96 -12.75
CA ILE A 232 4.44 7.58 -12.32
C ILE A 232 3.72 7.54 -10.98
N SER A 233 2.98 6.47 -10.76
CA SER A 233 2.54 6.13 -9.44
C SER A 233 2.36 4.63 -9.31
N TRP A 234 2.94 4.10 -8.23
CA TRP A 234 2.62 2.76 -7.74
C TRP A 234 2.28 2.79 -6.25
N ASN A 235 1.42 3.72 -5.86
CA ASN A 235 1.03 4.02 -4.47
C ASN A 235 2.14 4.66 -3.62
N ASN A 236 3.21 5.13 -4.27
CA ASN A 236 4.27 5.89 -3.61
C ASN A 236 3.76 7.22 -3.05
N LYS A 237 4.61 7.82 -2.21
CA LYS A 237 4.44 9.18 -1.68
C LYS A 237 4.00 10.18 -2.77
N LEU A 238 3.03 11.00 -2.40
CA LEU A 238 2.23 11.84 -3.30
C LEU A 238 3.03 13.01 -3.91
N ALA A 239 3.80 13.70 -3.06
CA ALA A 239 4.63 14.83 -3.44
C ALA A 239 5.79 15.01 -2.46
N LYS A 240 6.76 15.82 -2.87
CA LYS A 240 7.79 16.35 -1.97
C LYS A 240 7.12 17.16 -0.86
N ASP A 241 7.64 17.06 0.36
CA ASP A 241 7.19 17.81 1.54
C ASP A 241 5.72 17.58 1.96
N TYR A 242 5.07 16.55 1.41
CA TYR A 242 3.75 16.10 1.86
C TYR A 242 3.88 14.91 2.82
N SER A 243 3.29 14.99 4.01
CA SER A 243 3.38 13.92 5.01
C SER A 243 2.31 12.86 4.82
N ALA A 244 2.61 11.62 5.22
CA ALA A 244 1.64 10.54 5.35
C ALA A 244 1.84 9.89 6.73
N ALA A 245 0.75 9.47 7.37
CA ALA A 245 0.78 8.94 8.73
C ALA A 245 1.52 7.58 8.85
N GLY A 246 1.51 6.78 7.79
CA GLY A 246 2.07 5.44 7.77
C GLY A 246 3.59 5.38 7.57
N PHE A 247 4.20 4.31 8.06
CA PHE A 247 5.66 4.10 8.06
C PHE A 247 6.22 3.51 6.75
N GLY A 248 5.36 3.19 5.77
CA GLY A 248 5.78 2.48 4.55
C GLY A 248 6.37 3.35 3.42
N ASN A 249 6.31 4.68 3.53
CA ASN A 249 6.83 5.59 2.51
C ASN A 249 8.30 5.94 2.77
N GLY A 250 9.20 5.68 1.83
CA GLY A 250 10.62 6.01 1.94
C GLY A 250 11.35 6.13 0.59
N SER A 251 12.69 6.15 0.62
CA SER A 251 13.55 6.30 -0.57
C SER A 251 13.52 5.09 -1.50
N VAL A 252 13.34 3.90 -0.94
CA VAL A 252 13.12 2.66 -1.67
C VAL A 252 11.64 2.28 -1.58
N HIS A 253 10.97 2.27 -2.73
CA HIS A 253 9.55 1.97 -2.86
C HIS A 253 9.29 1.33 -4.22
N ARG A 254 8.30 0.44 -4.34
CA ARG A 254 7.99 -0.25 -5.62
C ARG A 254 7.71 0.68 -6.81
N GLY A 255 7.42 1.95 -6.54
CA GLY A 255 7.29 2.98 -7.58
C GLY A 255 8.59 3.22 -8.36
N ASN A 256 9.75 3.00 -7.73
CA ASN A 256 11.06 3.15 -8.35
C ASN A 256 11.25 2.22 -9.55
N LEU A 257 10.74 0.98 -9.45
CA LEU A 257 10.77 -0.01 -10.54
C LEU A 257 10.14 0.54 -11.84
N LEU A 258 9.10 1.37 -11.72
CA LEU A 258 8.49 2.08 -12.85
C LEU A 258 9.22 3.38 -13.17
N ASP A 259 9.56 4.17 -12.15
CA ASP A 259 10.19 5.48 -12.32
C ASP A 259 11.49 5.40 -13.12
N ASP A 260 12.40 4.48 -12.78
CA ASP A 260 13.69 4.36 -13.46
C ASP A 260 13.54 4.08 -14.95
N ARG A 261 12.63 3.15 -15.28
CA ARG A 261 12.34 2.77 -16.67
C ARG A 261 11.66 3.89 -17.43
N VAL A 262 10.65 4.53 -16.85
CA VAL A 262 9.90 5.63 -17.50
C VAL A 262 10.78 6.87 -17.66
N ARG A 263 11.55 7.25 -16.63
CA ARG A 263 12.50 8.34 -16.67
C ARG A 263 13.53 8.16 -17.78
N ALA A 264 14.07 6.95 -17.94
CA ALA A 264 15.00 6.64 -19.02
C ALA A 264 14.35 6.78 -20.41
N LEU A 265 13.10 6.31 -20.58
CA LEU A 265 12.35 6.47 -21.83
C LEU A 265 12.08 7.95 -22.15
N VAL A 266 11.66 8.74 -21.17
CA VAL A 266 11.35 10.17 -21.34
C VAL A 266 12.61 10.95 -21.70
N ARG A 267 13.74 10.70 -21.01
CA ARG A 267 15.05 11.31 -21.34
C ARG A 267 15.50 11.02 -22.77
N LYS A 268 15.21 9.83 -23.29
CA LYS A 268 15.51 9.45 -24.68
C LYS A 268 14.58 10.15 -25.69
N GLY A 269 13.35 10.48 -25.29
CA GLY A 269 12.32 11.03 -26.14
C GLY A 269 11.62 9.98 -27.02
N GLY A 270 10.52 10.38 -27.67
CA GLY A 270 9.76 9.50 -28.56
C GLY A 270 9.11 8.30 -27.86
N VAL A 271 8.58 8.50 -26.65
CA VAL A 271 7.90 7.45 -25.89
C VAL A 271 6.70 6.94 -26.67
N THR A 272 6.66 5.64 -26.94
CA THR A 272 5.54 4.98 -27.62
C THR A 272 4.74 4.14 -26.64
N ARG A 273 3.48 3.86 -26.99
CA ARG A 273 2.62 2.94 -26.22
C ARG A 273 3.27 1.57 -25.99
N SER A 274 3.98 1.03 -26.99
CA SER A 274 4.67 -0.27 -26.86
C SER A 274 5.89 -0.19 -25.94
N ALA A 275 6.69 0.88 -26.01
CA ALA A 275 7.82 1.09 -25.12
C ALA A 275 7.37 1.24 -23.66
N LEU A 276 6.31 2.03 -23.41
CA LEU A 276 5.76 2.20 -22.06
C LEU A 276 5.16 0.88 -21.52
N THR A 277 4.46 0.13 -22.37
CA THR A 277 3.92 -1.19 -21.99
C THR A 277 5.04 -2.17 -21.64
N ARG A 278 6.16 -2.14 -22.38
CA ARG A 278 7.33 -2.97 -22.08
C ARG A 278 7.97 -2.60 -20.75
N ALA A 279 8.16 -1.32 -20.47
CA ALA A 279 8.67 -0.85 -19.18
C ALA A 279 7.81 -1.33 -18.00
N MET A 280 6.49 -1.24 -18.13
CA MET A 280 5.56 -1.75 -17.12
C MET A 280 5.65 -3.28 -16.97
N ALA A 281 5.68 -4.03 -18.07
CA ALA A 281 5.76 -5.49 -18.05
C ALA A 281 7.06 -5.99 -17.42
N GLU A 282 8.17 -5.29 -17.67
CA GLU A 282 9.46 -5.57 -17.06
C GLU A 282 9.43 -5.31 -15.55
N ALA A 283 8.97 -4.13 -15.13
CA ALA A 283 8.83 -3.79 -13.71
C ALA A 283 7.89 -4.74 -12.96
N ALA A 284 6.86 -5.27 -13.63
CA ALA A 284 5.89 -6.18 -13.03
C ALA A 284 6.48 -7.53 -12.61
N VAL A 285 7.65 -7.92 -13.12
CA VAL A 285 8.34 -9.16 -12.74
C VAL A 285 9.65 -8.92 -11.99
N THR A 286 9.99 -7.66 -11.67
CA THR A 286 11.20 -7.31 -10.93
C THR A 286 10.97 -7.36 -9.42
N ASP A 287 11.95 -7.92 -8.70
CA ASP A 287 11.97 -7.93 -7.23
C ASP A 287 12.58 -6.63 -6.70
N LEU A 288 11.81 -5.87 -5.91
CA LEU A 288 12.26 -4.59 -5.34
C LEU A 288 13.52 -4.73 -4.49
N ARG A 289 13.63 -5.81 -3.71
CA ARG A 289 14.83 -6.04 -2.88
C ARG A 289 16.05 -6.21 -3.75
N GLY A 290 15.90 -6.97 -4.83
CA GLY A 290 16.99 -7.27 -5.76
C GLY A 290 17.44 -6.04 -6.55
N GLU A 291 16.52 -5.20 -7.01
CA GLU A 291 16.87 -4.00 -7.81
C GLU A 291 17.41 -2.87 -6.92
N ASP A 292 16.74 -2.54 -5.82
CA ASP A 292 17.00 -1.29 -5.08
C ASP A 292 17.81 -1.45 -3.78
N VAL A 293 17.86 -2.65 -3.18
CA VAL A 293 18.52 -2.84 -1.86
C VAL A 293 19.73 -3.76 -1.92
N LEU A 294 19.65 -4.82 -2.73
CA LEU A 294 20.73 -5.79 -2.89
C LEU A 294 22.08 -5.17 -3.29
N PRO A 295 22.16 -4.09 -4.10
CA PRO A 295 23.44 -3.44 -4.37
C PRO A 295 24.19 -3.00 -3.10
N GLU A 296 23.50 -2.41 -2.12
CA GLU A 296 24.12 -1.96 -0.87
C GLU A 296 24.48 -3.12 0.05
N LEU A 297 23.62 -4.15 0.11
CA LEU A 297 23.92 -5.41 0.80
C LEU A 297 25.20 -6.05 0.25
N LEU A 298 25.35 -6.09 -1.09
CA LEU A 298 26.52 -6.63 -1.77
C LEU A 298 27.79 -5.84 -1.45
N LYS A 299 27.75 -4.50 -1.41
CA LYS A 299 28.88 -3.67 -0.97
C LYS A 299 29.34 -4.03 0.45
N VAL A 300 28.40 -4.20 1.39
CA VAL A 300 28.74 -4.55 2.77
C VAL A 300 29.37 -5.94 2.86
N VAL A 301 28.74 -6.98 2.28
CA VAL A 301 29.27 -8.35 2.37
C VAL A 301 30.60 -8.53 1.60
N ARG A 302 30.81 -7.74 0.53
CA ARG A 302 32.07 -7.71 -0.25
C ARG A 302 33.14 -6.77 0.29
N SER A 303 32.90 -6.07 1.41
CA SER A 303 33.93 -5.20 2.02
C SER A 303 35.22 -5.95 2.43
N LYS A 304 35.16 -7.29 2.53
CA LYS A 304 36.30 -8.21 2.66
C LYS A 304 36.03 -9.53 1.91
N PRO A 305 37.08 -10.31 1.55
CA PRO A 305 36.91 -11.66 1.01
C PRO A 305 35.99 -12.54 1.87
N ILE A 306 35.19 -13.38 1.21
CA ILE A 306 34.30 -14.34 1.86
C ILE A 306 34.99 -15.71 1.78
N ASP A 307 35.49 -16.20 2.92
CA ASP A 307 36.28 -17.43 2.98
C ASP A 307 35.40 -18.70 2.97
N ASP A 308 34.15 -18.60 3.45
CA ASP A 308 33.18 -19.72 3.41
C ASP A 308 32.70 -19.93 1.96
N PRO A 309 33.01 -21.08 1.31
CA PRO A 309 32.68 -21.30 -0.10
C PRO A 309 31.17 -21.32 -0.38
N GLN A 310 30.37 -21.75 0.59
CA GLN A 310 28.91 -21.79 0.44
C GLN A 310 28.34 -20.37 0.41
N LEU A 311 28.82 -19.50 1.30
CA LEU A 311 28.46 -18.07 1.30
C LEU A 311 28.97 -17.36 0.06
N ALA A 312 30.21 -17.64 -0.38
CA ALA A 312 30.75 -17.06 -1.60
C ALA A 312 29.90 -17.42 -2.84
N THR A 313 29.43 -18.66 -2.92
CA THR A 313 28.53 -19.14 -3.99
C THR A 313 27.17 -18.43 -3.92
N ALA A 314 26.56 -18.33 -2.74
CA ALA A 314 25.29 -17.65 -2.56
C ALA A 314 25.36 -16.17 -2.97
N VAL A 315 26.44 -15.47 -2.58
CA VAL A 315 26.66 -14.07 -2.99
C VAL A 315 26.84 -13.94 -4.50
N GLN A 316 27.57 -14.87 -5.15
CA GLN A 316 27.69 -14.89 -6.62
C GLN A 316 26.34 -15.12 -7.32
N GLN A 317 25.47 -15.97 -6.77
CA GLN A 317 24.12 -16.18 -7.31
C GLN A 317 23.27 -14.91 -7.22
N LEU A 318 23.35 -14.20 -6.08
CA LEU A 318 22.68 -12.90 -5.89
C LEU A 318 23.23 -11.82 -6.84
N GLU A 319 24.56 -11.74 -7.01
CA GLU A 319 25.21 -10.82 -7.97
C GLU A 319 24.80 -11.10 -9.41
N SER A 320 24.75 -12.38 -9.80
CA SER A 320 24.32 -12.79 -11.14
C SER A 320 22.87 -12.43 -11.40
N TRP A 321 21.99 -12.65 -10.42
CA TRP A 321 20.58 -12.26 -10.50
C TRP A 321 20.40 -10.74 -10.58
N GLN A 322 21.14 -9.99 -9.76
CA GLN A 322 21.14 -8.53 -9.77
C GLN A 322 21.59 -7.98 -11.13
N SER A 323 22.67 -8.54 -11.69
CA SER A 323 23.19 -8.15 -13.00
C SER A 323 22.23 -8.50 -14.16
N ALA A 324 21.33 -9.47 -13.95
CA ALA A 324 20.29 -9.85 -14.89
C ALA A 324 18.98 -9.06 -14.71
N GLY A 325 18.96 -8.04 -13.85
CA GLY A 325 17.80 -7.17 -13.62
C GLY A 325 16.86 -7.64 -12.51
N SER A 326 17.28 -8.56 -11.64
CA SER A 326 16.54 -8.96 -10.43
C SER A 326 15.11 -9.45 -10.68
N GLN A 327 14.87 -10.09 -11.82
CA GLN A 327 13.53 -10.56 -12.22
C GLN A 327 13.19 -11.94 -11.67
N ARG A 328 11.91 -12.16 -11.37
CA ARG A 328 11.27 -13.46 -11.18
C ARG A 328 10.57 -13.88 -12.47
N HIS A 329 11.37 -14.10 -13.50
CA HIS A 329 10.89 -14.42 -14.84
C HIS A 329 11.14 -15.89 -15.16
N GLU A 330 10.15 -16.53 -15.78
CA GLU A 330 10.26 -17.90 -16.25
C GLU A 330 11.34 -18.05 -17.34
N THR A 331 11.99 -19.21 -17.43
CA THR A 331 12.99 -19.48 -18.46
C THR A 331 12.42 -19.49 -19.88
N SER A 332 11.14 -19.86 -20.01
CA SER A 332 10.34 -19.73 -21.22
C SER A 332 8.86 -19.70 -20.84
N ALA A 333 7.98 -19.27 -21.75
CA ALA A 333 6.55 -19.15 -21.45
C ALA A 333 5.97 -20.50 -20.99
N GLY A 334 5.47 -20.56 -19.75
CA GLY A 334 4.87 -21.75 -19.15
C GLY A 334 5.86 -22.82 -18.69
N SER A 335 7.15 -22.49 -18.52
CA SER A 335 8.13 -23.45 -17.99
C SER A 335 7.99 -23.70 -16.49
N HIS A 336 7.27 -22.82 -15.77
CA HIS A 336 7.10 -22.81 -14.32
C HIS A 336 8.43 -22.88 -13.56
N THR A 337 9.50 -22.35 -14.17
CA THR A 337 10.87 -22.38 -13.64
C THR A 337 11.52 -21.02 -13.83
N TYR A 338 11.97 -20.39 -12.75
CA TYR A 338 12.66 -19.10 -12.82
C TYR A 338 14.11 -19.23 -13.29
N GLY A 339 14.58 -18.25 -14.05
CA GLY A 339 15.97 -18.20 -14.52
C GLY A 339 17.02 -18.14 -13.40
N HIS A 340 16.66 -17.52 -12.26
CA HIS A 340 17.53 -17.38 -11.08
C HIS A 340 16.86 -17.94 -9.80
N ALA A 341 16.23 -19.12 -9.91
CA ALA A 341 15.45 -19.75 -8.83
C ALA A 341 16.15 -19.77 -7.46
N ASP A 342 17.45 -20.11 -7.42
CA ASP A 342 18.24 -20.14 -6.19
C ASP A 342 18.43 -18.76 -5.57
N ALA A 343 18.78 -17.73 -6.36
CA ALA A 343 18.96 -16.36 -5.85
C ALA A 343 17.66 -15.82 -5.28
N VAL A 344 16.55 -16.06 -5.98
CA VAL A 344 15.20 -15.70 -5.54
C VAL A 344 14.85 -16.39 -4.21
N ARG A 345 15.08 -17.70 -4.09
CA ARG A 345 14.85 -18.46 -2.86
C ARG A 345 15.75 -17.99 -1.71
N ILE A 346 17.01 -17.68 -1.99
CA ILE A 346 17.95 -17.14 -1.01
C ILE A 346 17.45 -15.78 -0.52
N MET A 347 17.03 -14.88 -1.40
CA MET A 347 16.50 -13.57 -1.02
C MET A 347 15.21 -13.70 -0.17
N ASP A 348 14.28 -14.56 -0.57
CA ASP A 348 13.04 -14.82 0.19
C ASP A 348 13.32 -15.39 1.59
N ALA A 349 14.31 -16.27 1.69
CA ALA A 349 14.75 -16.82 2.96
C ALA A 349 15.51 -15.80 3.83
N TRP A 350 16.31 -14.94 3.19
CA TRP A 350 17.27 -14.07 3.85
C TRP A 350 16.66 -12.76 4.34
N TRP A 351 15.75 -12.16 3.57
CA TRP A 351 15.20 -10.85 3.90
C TRP A 351 14.63 -10.72 5.34
N PRO A 352 13.73 -11.59 5.83
CA PRO A 352 13.28 -11.48 7.22
C PRO A 352 14.42 -11.70 8.23
N LEU A 353 15.40 -12.55 7.92
CA LEU A 353 16.54 -12.83 8.80
C LEU A 353 17.55 -11.68 8.85
N LEU A 354 17.78 -11.00 7.72
CA LEU A 354 18.72 -9.89 7.64
C LEU A 354 18.16 -8.65 8.35
N VAL A 355 16.86 -8.37 8.20
CA VAL A 355 16.20 -7.27 8.91
C VAL A 355 16.23 -7.52 10.42
N GLU A 356 15.99 -8.76 10.85
CA GLU A 356 16.12 -9.11 12.27
C GLU A 356 17.56 -8.93 12.76
N ALA A 357 18.55 -9.40 12.01
CA ALA A 357 19.97 -9.29 12.35
C ALA A 357 20.46 -7.84 12.43
N GLU A 358 19.93 -6.97 11.57
CA GLU A 358 20.26 -5.55 11.52
C GLU A 358 19.62 -4.77 12.68
N PHE A 359 18.31 -4.92 12.90
CA PHE A 359 17.57 -3.98 13.74
C PHE A 359 17.22 -4.48 15.13
N LYS A 360 17.05 -5.79 15.35
CA LYS A 360 16.44 -6.29 16.59
C LYS A 360 17.27 -5.98 17.83
N SER A 361 18.60 -6.11 17.76
CA SER A 361 19.48 -5.80 18.88
C SER A 361 19.41 -4.33 19.27
N GLY A 362 19.46 -3.43 18.28
CA GLY A 362 19.38 -1.99 18.50
C GLY A 362 17.98 -1.52 18.90
N LEU A 363 16.89 -2.17 18.50
CA LEU A 363 15.55 -1.77 18.92
C LEU A 363 15.14 -2.40 20.26
N GLY A 364 15.66 -3.57 20.57
CA GLY A 364 15.14 -4.46 21.61
C GLY A 364 13.85 -5.16 21.17
N ASP A 365 13.58 -6.32 21.77
CA ASP A 365 12.48 -7.21 21.35
C ASP A 365 11.12 -6.51 21.30
N GLY A 366 10.78 -5.74 22.34
CA GLY A 366 9.47 -5.10 22.46
C GLY A 366 9.19 -4.06 21.36
N LEU A 367 10.17 -3.20 21.06
CA LEU A 367 9.99 -2.19 20.01
C LEU A 367 10.08 -2.81 18.62
N TYR A 368 10.98 -3.77 18.41
CA TYR A 368 11.07 -4.52 17.15
C TYR A 368 9.74 -5.22 16.83
N ASP A 369 9.14 -5.91 17.81
CA ASP A 369 7.84 -6.56 17.67
C ASP A 369 6.70 -5.57 17.40
N ALA A 370 6.70 -4.42 18.07
CA ALA A 370 5.70 -3.39 17.86
C ALA A 370 5.79 -2.77 16.45
N LEU A 371 7.00 -2.50 15.96
CA LEU A 371 7.21 -1.93 14.63
C LEU A 371 6.84 -2.92 13.52
N ARG A 372 7.27 -4.19 13.62
CA ARG A 372 6.93 -5.20 12.59
C ARG A 372 5.44 -5.55 12.57
N ALA A 373 4.73 -5.34 13.68
CA ALA A 373 3.27 -5.47 13.73
C ALA A 373 2.55 -4.29 13.03
N ASN A 374 3.20 -3.13 12.92
CA ASN A 374 2.64 -1.94 12.28
C ASN A 374 2.98 -1.86 10.79
N LEU A 375 4.22 -2.21 10.43
CA LEU A 375 4.71 -2.33 9.07
C LEU A 375 5.36 -3.69 8.90
N THR A 376 4.81 -4.53 8.02
CA THR A 376 5.42 -5.82 7.69
C THR A 376 6.88 -5.63 7.23
N VAL A 377 7.73 -6.58 7.60
CA VAL A 377 9.15 -6.57 7.21
C VAL A 377 9.31 -6.83 5.71
N ASP A 378 8.47 -7.71 5.16
CA ASP A 378 8.50 -8.20 3.79
C ASP A 378 7.06 -8.32 3.24
N GLU A 379 6.95 -8.24 1.92
CA GLU A 379 5.75 -8.53 1.14
C GLU A 379 6.17 -9.15 -0.21
N ALA A 380 6.93 -10.25 -0.11
CA ALA A 380 7.35 -11.07 -1.24
C ALA A 380 6.13 -11.61 -2.04
N PRO A 381 6.32 -12.05 -3.29
CA PRO A 381 5.22 -12.56 -4.13
C PRO A 381 4.39 -13.69 -3.54
N SER A 382 5.01 -14.57 -2.75
CA SER A 382 4.34 -15.67 -2.04
C SER A 382 3.66 -15.25 -0.72
N ALA A 383 3.77 -13.98 -0.31
CA ALA A 383 3.21 -13.49 0.93
C ALA A 383 1.67 -13.48 0.93
N GLY A 384 1.09 -13.65 2.12
CA GLY A 384 -0.36 -13.55 2.31
C GLY A 384 -0.81 -12.10 2.54
N HIS A 385 -1.85 -11.66 1.83
CA HIS A 385 -2.40 -10.31 1.96
C HIS A 385 -3.74 -10.32 2.70
N GLY A 386 -3.69 -10.35 4.04
CA GLY A 386 -4.89 -10.24 4.88
C GLY A 386 -6.00 -11.23 4.46
N PRO A 387 -7.27 -10.80 4.32
CA PRO A 387 -8.36 -11.66 3.84
C PRO A 387 -8.16 -12.22 2.42
N THR A 388 -7.32 -11.57 1.62
CA THR A 388 -6.94 -12.03 0.28
C THR A 388 -5.88 -13.14 0.35
N GLY A 389 -5.37 -13.56 1.51
CA GLY A 389 -4.44 -14.70 1.62
C GLY A 389 -3.26 -14.67 0.63
N SER A 390 -2.66 -15.83 0.37
CA SER A 390 -1.60 -15.99 -0.64
C SER A 390 -2.14 -15.87 -2.07
N HIS A 391 -1.23 -15.82 -3.06
CA HIS A 391 -1.54 -15.80 -4.50
C HIS A 391 -2.26 -14.53 -5.00
N ALA A 392 -2.05 -13.38 -4.35
CA ALA A 392 -2.76 -12.14 -4.66
C ALA A 392 -2.16 -11.35 -5.85
N GLY A 393 -0.91 -11.60 -6.22
CA GLY A 393 -0.19 -10.93 -7.32
C GLY A 393 0.41 -9.56 -6.97
N SER A 394 -0.22 -8.77 -6.10
CA SER A 394 0.39 -7.54 -5.58
C SER A 394 1.58 -7.87 -4.68
N SER A 395 2.68 -7.12 -4.76
CA SER A 395 3.85 -7.31 -3.90
C SER A 395 4.59 -6.00 -3.65
N PHE A 396 5.47 -5.99 -2.65
CA PHE A 396 6.39 -4.89 -2.33
C PHE A 396 5.72 -3.52 -2.06
N GLN A 397 4.44 -3.50 -1.70
CA GLN A 397 3.73 -2.31 -1.25
C GLN A 397 4.17 -1.88 0.14
N TYR A 398 4.44 -2.85 1.01
CA TYR A 398 4.84 -2.63 2.39
C TYR A 398 6.10 -3.43 2.71
N GLY A 399 7.08 -2.80 3.37
CA GLY A 399 8.32 -3.47 3.74
C GLY A 399 9.35 -2.51 4.30
N TRP A 400 10.42 -3.08 4.88
CA TRP A 400 11.46 -2.30 5.55
C TRP A 400 12.58 -1.82 4.61
N TRP A 401 12.37 -1.88 3.29
CA TRP A 401 13.35 -1.60 2.23
C TRP A 401 14.14 -0.31 2.47
N SER A 402 13.41 0.78 2.73
CA SER A 402 14.01 2.11 2.92
C SER A 402 14.79 2.23 4.24
N TYR A 403 14.43 1.46 5.26
CA TYR A 403 15.15 1.45 6.53
C TYR A 403 16.48 0.73 6.37
N VAL A 404 16.45 -0.46 5.75
CA VAL A 404 17.65 -1.25 5.41
C VAL A 404 18.59 -0.44 4.52
N ASP A 405 18.12 0.10 3.39
CA ASP A 405 18.93 0.92 2.47
C ASP A 405 19.65 2.07 3.19
N LYS A 406 18.92 2.86 3.99
CA LYS A 406 19.49 3.99 4.72
C LYS A 406 20.51 3.57 5.77
N ASP A 407 20.26 2.48 6.49
CA ASP A 407 21.16 2.00 7.53
C ASP A 407 22.46 1.48 6.92
N LEU A 408 22.37 0.62 5.90
CA LEU A 408 23.53 0.09 5.17
C LEU A 408 24.39 1.21 4.59
N ARG A 409 23.78 2.21 3.92
CA ARG A 409 24.49 3.36 3.37
C ARG A 409 25.15 4.21 4.46
N THR A 410 24.52 4.34 5.62
CA THR A 410 25.11 5.00 6.80
C THR A 410 26.34 4.24 7.28
N VAL A 411 26.26 2.90 7.39
CA VAL A 411 27.38 2.05 7.82
C VAL A 411 28.53 2.02 6.79
N LEU A 412 28.21 2.18 5.50
CA LEU A 412 29.18 2.34 4.42
C LEU A 412 29.84 3.74 4.39
N GLY A 413 29.39 4.67 5.23
CA GLY A 413 29.91 6.03 5.30
C GLY A 413 29.43 6.94 4.16
N GLU A 414 28.33 6.59 3.50
CA GLU A 414 27.70 7.42 2.47
C GLU A 414 26.86 8.54 3.10
N ASP A 415 26.64 9.63 2.35
CA ASP A 415 25.72 10.70 2.77
C ASP A 415 24.26 10.26 2.57
N VAL A 416 23.48 10.27 3.66
CA VAL A 416 22.10 9.79 3.70
C VAL A 416 21.17 10.93 4.10
N LYS A 417 20.25 11.30 3.19
CA LYS A 417 19.20 12.28 3.48
C LYS A 417 18.14 11.68 4.39
N GLY A 418 17.91 12.32 5.54
CA GLY A 418 16.99 11.81 6.56
C GLY A 418 17.44 10.43 7.05
N PRO A 419 18.64 10.33 7.68
CA PRO A 419 19.16 9.08 8.21
C PRO A 419 18.26 8.57 9.35
N LEU A 420 18.45 7.31 9.73
CA LEU A 420 17.83 6.79 10.94
C LEU A 420 18.38 7.50 12.19
N ALA A 421 17.68 7.38 13.32
CA ALA A 421 18.08 8.04 14.57
C ALA A 421 19.49 7.65 15.04
N ARG A 422 19.95 6.47 14.62
CA ARG A 422 21.31 5.94 14.78
C ARG A 422 21.52 4.83 13.73
N PRO A 423 22.77 4.45 13.43
CA PRO A 423 23.01 3.20 12.73
C PRO A 423 22.62 2.00 13.61
N TYR A 424 22.06 0.95 13.00
CA TYR A 424 21.61 -0.27 13.68
C TYR A 424 22.48 -1.48 13.33
N CYS A 425 22.81 -1.66 12.05
CA CYS A 425 23.59 -2.80 11.58
C CYS A 425 24.98 -2.82 12.23
N GLY A 426 25.25 -3.85 13.03
CA GLY A 426 26.52 -3.99 13.74
C GLY A 426 26.89 -2.78 14.61
N ASP A 427 25.89 -2.09 15.17
CA ASP A 427 26.05 -0.84 15.93
C ASP A 427 26.82 0.26 15.16
N GLY A 428 26.68 0.30 13.84
CA GLY A 428 27.35 1.25 12.96
C GLY A 428 28.76 0.85 12.52
N GLN A 429 29.23 -0.34 12.90
CA GLN A 429 30.54 -0.82 12.48
C GLN A 429 30.42 -1.72 11.25
N LEU A 430 31.06 -1.32 10.13
CA LEU A 430 30.99 -2.05 8.87
C LEU A 430 31.35 -3.54 8.98
N SER A 431 32.39 -3.88 9.76
CA SER A 431 32.77 -5.28 9.97
C SER A 431 31.72 -6.07 10.74
N ALA A 432 31.14 -5.50 11.80
CA ALA A 432 30.11 -6.16 12.58
C ALA A 432 28.79 -6.30 11.79
N CYS A 433 28.44 -5.28 11.01
CA CYS A 433 27.30 -5.32 10.10
C CYS A 433 27.47 -6.43 9.07
N ARG A 434 28.64 -6.51 8.43
CA ARG A 434 28.98 -7.60 7.51
C ARG A 434 28.84 -8.98 8.17
N ASP A 435 29.34 -9.15 9.39
CA ASP A 435 29.29 -10.44 10.08
C ASP A 435 27.83 -10.85 10.41
N ALA A 436 26.98 -9.88 10.78
CA ALA A 436 25.55 -10.10 10.99
C ALA A 436 24.82 -10.51 9.69
N LEU A 437 25.13 -9.82 8.58
CA LEU A 437 24.58 -10.13 7.26
C LEU A 437 25.02 -11.51 6.75
N LEU A 438 26.30 -11.86 6.88
CA LEU A 438 26.80 -13.18 6.46
C LEU A 438 26.26 -14.31 7.33
N THR A 439 26.08 -14.07 8.64
CA THR A 439 25.49 -15.04 9.56
C THR A 439 24.03 -15.32 9.20
N SER A 440 23.22 -14.27 8.99
CA SER A 440 21.83 -14.41 8.56
C SER A 440 21.73 -15.04 7.16
N LEU A 441 22.63 -14.71 6.23
CA LEU A 441 22.70 -15.32 4.91
C LEU A 441 23.01 -16.82 5.01
N LYS A 442 23.91 -17.23 5.91
CA LYS A 442 24.23 -18.64 6.13
C LYS A 442 22.99 -19.41 6.59
N THR A 443 22.22 -18.84 7.51
CA THR A 443 20.95 -19.42 7.96
C THR A 443 19.94 -19.51 6.81
N ALA A 444 19.86 -18.49 5.95
CA ALA A 444 18.97 -18.48 4.79
C ALA A 444 19.34 -19.57 3.76
N VAL A 445 20.62 -19.70 3.42
CA VAL A 445 21.13 -20.71 2.49
C VAL A 445 20.90 -22.14 3.01
N GLY A 446 20.89 -22.33 4.32
CA GLY A 446 20.56 -23.60 4.97
C GLY A 446 19.08 -24.01 4.88
N LYS A 447 18.16 -23.11 4.47
CA LYS A 447 16.73 -23.44 4.33
C LYS A 447 16.47 -24.20 3.03
N THR A 448 15.73 -25.30 3.13
CA THR A 448 15.25 -26.05 1.96
C THR A 448 14.14 -25.28 1.25
N ALA A 449 13.89 -25.59 -0.03
CA ALA A 449 12.76 -25.00 -0.76
C ALA A 449 11.42 -25.22 -0.04
N ALA A 450 11.19 -26.39 0.56
CA ALA A 450 9.97 -26.67 1.33
C ALA A 450 9.88 -25.86 2.64
N GLN A 451 10.99 -25.39 3.21
CA GLN A 451 10.96 -24.50 4.38
C GLN A 451 10.70 -23.04 4.00
N VAL A 452 11.09 -22.63 2.78
CA VAL A 452 10.81 -21.28 2.25
C VAL A 452 9.40 -21.22 1.68
N TYR A 453 8.98 -22.28 0.99
CA TYR A 453 7.68 -22.44 0.35
C TYR A 453 6.98 -23.69 0.93
N PRO A 454 6.28 -23.58 2.07
CA PRO A 454 5.69 -24.74 2.77
C PRO A 454 4.56 -25.45 2.02
N GLY A 455 4.05 -24.86 0.93
CA GLY A 455 2.87 -25.34 0.22
C GLY A 455 1.57 -24.90 0.89
N ASP A 456 0.47 -25.11 0.19
CA ASP A 456 -0.89 -24.81 0.63
C ASP A 456 -1.89 -25.73 -0.08
N ASP A 457 -3.20 -25.42 0.00
CA ASP A 457 -4.24 -26.22 -0.69
C ASP A 457 -4.09 -26.23 -2.22
N ASN A 458 -3.28 -25.33 -2.79
CA ASN A 458 -3.08 -25.17 -4.21
C ASN A 458 -1.69 -25.68 -4.67
N CYS A 459 -0.68 -25.60 -3.82
CA CYS A 459 0.72 -25.77 -4.20
C CYS A 459 1.43 -26.80 -3.31
N SER A 460 2.24 -27.66 -3.93
CA SER A 460 3.10 -28.60 -3.22
C SER A 460 4.22 -27.85 -2.45
N ALA A 461 4.65 -28.40 -1.32
CA ALA A 461 5.79 -27.87 -0.60
C ALA A 461 7.05 -27.86 -1.48
N GLY A 462 7.76 -26.72 -1.50
CA GLY A 462 8.95 -26.49 -2.32
C GLY A 462 8.68 -25.99 -3.74
N ASP A 463 7.43 -25.89 -4.16
CA ASP A 463 7.05 -25.35 -5.46
C ASP A 463 7.11 -23.81 -5.45
N GLN A 464 8.28 -23.28 -5.77
CA GLN A 464 8.57 -21.84 -5.77
C GLN A 464 7.69 -21.06 -6.77
N TRP A 465 7.53 -21.57 -7.99
CA TRP A 465 6.71 -20.88 -8.99
C TRP A 465 5.25 -20.86 -8.56
N CYS A 466 4.72 -21.99 -8.08
CA CYS A 466 3.33 -22.05 -7.65
C CYS A 466 3.08 -21.14 -6.44
N ALA A 467 4.01 -21.08 -5.48
CA ALA A 467 3.91 -20.20 -4.32
C ALA A 467 3.72 -18.72 -4.70
N ASP A 468 4.38 -18.26 -5.76
CA ASP A 468 4.26 -16.89 -6.28
C ASP A 468 3.05 -16.72 -7.23
N ALA A 469 2.57 -17.79 -7.86
CA ALA A 469 1.54 -17.74 -8.90
C ALA A 469 0.25 -17.04 -8.43
N ILE A 470 -0.45 -16.40 -9.37
CA ILE A 470 -1.72 -15.72 -9.10
C ILE A 470 -2.86 -16.73 -9.25
N ILE A 471 -3.72 -16.78 -8.23
CA ILE A 471 -4.92 -17.62 -8.22
C ILE A 471 -6.16 -16.72 -8.11
N HIS A 472 -6.97 -16.72 -9.15
CA HIS A 472 -8.21 -15.94 -9.20
C HIS A 472 -9.28 -16.61 -8.34
N ARG A 473 -9.67 -15.94 -7.25
CA ARG A 473 -10.76 -16.44 -6.41
C ARG A 473 -12.10 -16.29 -7.14
N PRO A 474 -12.84 -17.39 -7.32
CA PRO A 474 -14.11 -17.32 -8.01
C PRO A 474 -15.15 -16.57 -7.17
N VAL A 475 -15.83 -15.62 -7.80
CA VAL A 475 -17.09 -15.06 -7.30
C VAL A 475 -18.20 -15.62 -8.19
N GLY A 476 -18.83 -16.71 -7.74
CA GLY A 476 -19.75 -17.51 -8.55
C GLY A 476 -19.07 -18.73 -9.19
N GLY A 477 -19.61 -19.22 -10.32
CA GLY A 477 -19.15 -20.47 -10.95
C GLY A 477 -18.01 -20.34 -11.96
N LEU A 478 -17.43 -19.14 -12.14
CA LEU A 478 -16.34 -18.91 -13.09
C LEU A 478 -14.98 -19.04 -12.40
N THR A 479 -14.15 -19.94 -12.90
CA THR A 479 -12.77 -20.16 -12.46
C THR A 479 -11.80 -19.77 -13.58
N HIS A 480 -10.55 -19.52 -13.20
CA HIS A 480 -9.45 -19.28 -14.15
C HIS A 480 -8.28 -20.16 -13.78
N ASP A 481 -7.47 -20.52 -14.77
CA ASP A 481 -6.20 -21.18 -14.53
C ASP A 481 -5.27 -20.28 -13.71
N LYS A 482 -4.37 -20.91 -12.96
CA LYS A 482 -3.27 -20.21 -12.30
C LYS A 482 -2.38 -19.57 -13.36
N ILE A 483 -1.86 -18.40 -13.07
CA ILE A 483 -0.94 -17.71 -13.97
C ILE A 483 0.34 -17.35 -13.23
N SER A 484 1.45 -17.24 -13.96
CA SER A 484 2.72 -16.76 -13.43
C SER A 484 2.55 -15.41 -12.74
N TRP A 485 3.33 -15.22 -11.68
CA TRP A 485 3.33 -13.97 -10.94
C TRP A 485 3.65 -12.77 -11.84
N GLN A 486 2.87 -11.71 -11.66
CA GLN A 486 3.13 -10.39 -12.20
C GLN A 486 2.53 -9.39 -11.22
N ASN A 487 3.34 -8.47 -10.72
CA ASN A 487 2.90 -7.35 -9.90
C ASN A 487 2.26 -6.30 -10.82
N ARG A 488 1.06 -6.60 -11.32
CA ARG A 488 0.39 -5.88 -12.41
C ARG A 488 -1.07 -5.59 -12.03
N PRO A 489 -1.63 -4.43 -12.42
CA PRO A 489 -3.03 -4.13 -12.16
C PRO A 489 -3.99 -5.08 -12.91
N THR A 490 -5.18 -5.26 -12.33
CA THR A 490 -6.28 -6.08 -12.88
C THR A 490 -6.91 -5.50 -14.15
N PHE A 491 -6.78 -4.20 -14.38
CA PHE A 491 -7.21 -3.51 -15.59
C PHE A 491 -6.05 -2.66 -16.14
N GLN A 492 -5.92 -2.64 -17.46
CA GLN A 492 -4.93 -1.81 -18.15
C GLN A 492 -5.55 -1.09 -19.33
N GLN A 493 -5.11 0.15 -19.51
CA GLN A 493 -5.35 0.92 -20.71
C GLN A 493 -4.04 1.57 -21.16
N VAL A 494 -3.85 1.61 -22.47
CA VAL A 494 -2.70 2.27 -23.09
C VAL A 494 -3.26 3.15 -24.20
N VAL A 495 -3.25 4.46 -23.95
CA VAL A 495 -3.95 5.46 -24.75
C VAL A 495 -2.96 6.45 -25.34
N GLU A 496 -3.34 7.03 -26.46
CA GLU A 496 -2.60 8.07 -27.18
C GLU A 496 -3.63 8.87 -27.97
N PHE A 497 -3.55 10.20 -27.92
CA PHE A 497 -4.46 11.09 -28.62
C PHE A 497 -3.67 11.92 -29.64
N PRO A 498 -3.99 11.84 -30.95
CA PRO A 498 -3.27 12.61 -31.96
C PRO A 498 -3.77 14.06 -32.10
N ALA A 499 -4.94 14.37 -31.53
CA ALA A 499 -5.58 15.68 -31.63
C ALA A 499 -6.50 15.93 -30.42
N HIS A 500 -6.87 17.20 -30.25
CA HIS A 500 -7.85 17.69 -29.28
C HIS A 500 -9.04 18.27 -30.03
N ARG A 501 -10.26 18.19 -29.48
CA ARG A 501 -11.45 18.85 -30.06
C ARG A 501 -11.39 20.36 -29.99
#